data_AF-A0A929A0F2-F1
#
_entry.id   AF-A0A929A0F2-F1
#
_cell.length_a   1.000
_cell.length_b   1.000
_cell.length_c   1.000
_cell.angle_alpha   90.00
_cell.angle_beta   90.00
_cell.angle_gamma   90.00
#
_symmetry.space_group_name_H-M   'P 1'
#
loop_
_entity.id
_entity.type
_entity.pdbx_description
1 polymer ?
#
loop_
_entity_poly.entity_id
_entity_poly.type
_entity_poly.pdbx_seq_one_letter_code
_entity_poly.pdbx_strand_id
1 'polypeptide(L)'
;MTIALDHGAIDQQASPSERPKRIGVPKEVTPGECRVAATPKTVKKLQALGFDVLIEAGAGERAEFSDQAYRDAGCQVVANAFELWQEADIVLKVEPPAHHHELNCDETELVHSGQTLISFLWPAQHPDLLEQLAAKQVTALAMDSVPRISRAQKMDALSSMANV
;
A
#
# COMPACT_ATOMS: atom_id res chain seq x y z
N MET A 1 22.87 -45.97 -8.40
CA MET A 1 22.10 -46.05 -7.15
C MET A 1 21.84 -44.61 -6.74
N THR A 2 20.69 -44.09 -7.17
CA THR A 2 20.31 -42.68 -7.02
C THR A 2 19.68 -42.50 -5.65
N ILE A 3 20.27 -41.65 -4.81
CA ILE A 3 19.73 -41.34 -3.48
C ILE A 3 18.84 -40.10 -3.66
N ALA A 4 17.53 -40.33 -3.60
CA ALA A 4 16.53 -39.29 -3.42
C ALA A 4 16.60 -38.81 -1.96
N LEU A 5 16.80 -37.51 -1.75
CA LEU A 5 16.58 -36.87 -0.45
C LEU A 5 15.27 -36.09 -0.53
N ASP A 6 14.29 -36.72 0.12
CA ASP A 6 12.97 -36.23 0.45
C ASP A 6 13.04 -34.86 1.15
N HIS A 7 12.54 -33.81 0.49
CA HIS A 7 12.38 -32.49 1.10
C HIS A 7 10.96 -32.40 1.69
N GLY A 8 10.79 -33.09 2.81
CA GLY A 8 9.60 -33.00 3.63
C GLY A 8 9.46 -31.62 4.28
N ALA A 9 8.24 -31.09 4.18
CA ALA A 9 7.60 -30.12 5.05
C ALA A 9 8.23 -28.72 5.16
N ILE A 10 7.90 -27.85 4.19
CA ILE A 10 7.66 -26.44 4.51
C ILE A 10 6.21 -26.32 5.02
N ASP A 11 6.09 -25.78 6.22
CA ASP A 11 4.86 -25.52 6.97
C ASP A 11 3.78 -24.86 6.09
N GLN A 12 2.67 -25.56 5.87
CA GLN A 12 1.47 -25.04 5.21
C GLN A 12 0.45 -24.53 6.23
N GLN A 13 0.81 -23.53 7.03
CA GLN A 13 -0.19 -22.83 7.85
C GLN A 13 -0.42 -21.42 7.34
N ALA A 14 -0.98 -21.36 6.13
CA ALA A 14 -1.88 -20.29 5.74
C ALA A 14 -3.30 -20.74 6.08
N SER A 15 -3.90 -20.23 7.15
CA SER A 15 -5.35 -20.24 7.29
C SER A 15 -5.91 -19.15 6.36
N PRO A 16 -6.72 -19.48 5.33
CA PRO A 16 -7.31 -18.45 4.49
C PRO A 16 -8.50 -17.86 5.23
N SER A 17 -8.51 -16.55 5.39
CA SER A 17 -9.78 -15.83 5.37
C SER A 17 -10.47 -16.17 4.05
N GLU A 18 -11.72 -16.64 4.08
CA GLU A 18 -12.53 -16.97 2.88
C GLU A 18 -12.72 -15.80 1.90
N ARG A 19 -12.27 -14.58 2.26
CA ARG A 19 -12.28 -13.39 1.42
C ARG A 19 -10.86 -13.04 0.93
N PRO A 20 -10.72 -12.58 -0.32
CA PRO A 20 -9.45 -12.02 -0.81
C PRO A 20 -9.00 -10.85 0.07
N LYS A 21 -7.69 -10.70 0.22
CA LYS A 21 -7.07 -9.56 0.92
C LYS A 21 -7.39 -8.27 0.18
N ARG A 22 -7.65 -7.19 0.91
CA ARG A 22 -8.00 -5.87 0.37
C ARG A 22 -6.81 -4.93 0.36
N ILE A 23 -6.56 -4.30 -0.78
CA ILE A 23 -5.59 -3.24 -0.97
C ILE A 23 -6.33 -1.90 -1.03
N GLY A 24 -6.06 -1.00 -0.10
CA GLY A 24 -6.56 0.37 -0.08
C GLY A 24 -5.55 1.36 -0.64
N VAL A 25 -6.03 2.30 -1.47
CA VAL A 25 -5.26 3.43 -1.98
C VAL A 25 -6.00 4.72 -1.63
N PRO A 26 -5.66 5.37 -0.50
CA PRO A 26 -6.25 6.64 -0.13
C PRO A 26 -5.73 7.76 -1.05
N LYS A 27 -6.42 8.90 -1.03
CA LYS A 27 -6.00 10.15 -1.64
C LYS A 27 -4.83 10.72 -0.84
N GLU A 28 -3.85 11.30 -1.53
CA GLU A 28 -2.75 11.98 -0.84
C GLU A 28 -3.21 13.31 -0.25
N VAL A 29 -2.92 13.50 1.05
CA VAL A 29 -3.29 14.70 1.82
C VAL A 29 -2.18 15.74 1.87
N THR A 30 -0.95 15.35 1.53
CA THR A 30 0.23 16.24 1.53
C THR A 30 0.08 17.35 0.47
N PRO A 31 0.17 18.63 0.86
CA PRO A 31 0.09 19.74 -0.09
C PRO A 31 1.13 19.60 -1.21
N GLY A 32 0.70 19.80 -2.46
CA GLY A 32 1.61 19.69 -3.62
C GLY A 32 1.82 18.26 -4.15
N GLU A 33 1.43 17.22 -3.42
CA GLU A 33 1.52 15.84 -3.91
C GLU A 33 0.45 15.53 -4.97
N CYS A 34 0.84 15.25 -6.20
CA CYS A 34 -0.07 14.99 -7.32
C CYS A 34 -0.11 13.52 -7.73
N ARG A 35 0.78 12.67 -7.21
CA ARG A 35 0.88 11.25 -7.57
C ARG A 35 -0.16 10.44 -6.81
N VAL A 36 -0.37 9.21 -7.29
CA VAL A 36 -1.24 8.21 -6.66
C VAL A 36 -0.51 6.88 -6.63
N ALA A 37 -0.65 6.10 -5.55
CA ALA A 37 0.13 4.87 -5.36
C ALA A 37 -0.27 3.74 -6.31
N ALA A 38 -1.46 3.80 -6.91
CA ALA A 38 -1.90 2.86 -7.94
C ALA A 38 -2.61 3.56 -9.11
N THR A 39 -2.27 3.14 -10.32
CA THR A 39 -2.94 3.54 -11.57
C THR A 39 -3.98 2.50 -11.98
N PRO A 40 -4.97 2.83 -12.82
CA PRO A 40 -5.94 1.85 -13.34
C PRO A 40 -5.28 0.61 -13.97
N LYS A 41 -4.09 0.79 -14.58
CA LYS A 41 -3.30 -0.31 -15.15
C LYS A 41 -2.70 -1.22 -14.07
N THR A 42 -2.19 -0.67 -12.97
CA THR A 42 -1.62 -1.48 -11.88
C THR A 42 -2.72 -2.15 -11.05
N VAL A 43 -3.87 -1.50 -10.90
CA VAL A 43 -5.07 -2.09 -10.27
C VAL A 43 -5.45 -3.42 -10.92
N LYS A 44 -5.55 -3.47 -12.27
CA LYS A 44 -5.85 -4.72 -13.00
C LYS A 44 -4.84 -5.83 -12.69
N LYS A 45 -3.57 -5.49 -12.50
CA LYS A 45 -2.53 -6.47 -12.17
C LYS A 45 -2.68 -6.98 -10.74
N LEU A 46 -3.00 -6.10 -9.79
CA LEU A 46 -3.24 -6.48 -8.39
C LEU A 46 -4.46 -7.40 -8.28
N GLN A 47 -5.53 -7.10 -9.02
CA GLN A 47 -6.71 -7.96 -9.07
C GLN A 47 -6.43 -9.33 -9.71
N ALA A 48 -5.61 -9.37 -10.76
CA ALA A 48 -5.17 -10.63 -11.36
C ALA A 48 -4.34 -11.51 -10.40
N LEU A 49 -3.73 -10.93 -9.36
CA LEU A 49 -3.03 -11.64 -8.29
C LEU A 49 -3.98 -12.11 -7.18
N GLY A 50 -5.28 -11.80 -7.25
CA GLY A 50 -6.30 -12.23 -6.28
C GLY A 50 -6.57 -11.22 -5.16
N PHE A 51 -6.15 -9.96 -5.30
CA PHE A 51 -6.48 -8.91 -4.34
C PHE A 51 -7.75 -8.15 -4.74
N ASP A 52 -8.57 -7.82 -3.77
CA ASP A 52 -9.59 -6.78 -3.93
C ASP A 52 -8.92 -5.42 -3.80
N VAL A 53 -9.31 -4.44 -4.62
CA VAL A 53 -8.71 -3.10 -4.60
C VAL A 53 -9.78 -2.06 -4.32
N LEU A 54 -9.51 -1.22 -3.32
CA LEU A 54 -10.29 -0.07 -2.91
C LEU A 54 -9.49 1.20 -3.25
N ILE A 55 -10.11 2.14 -3.95
CA ILE A 55 -9.54 3.44 -4.29
C ILE A 55 -10.41 4.52 -3.66
N GLU A 56 -9.83 5.50 -2.97
CA GLU A 56 -10.60 6.65 -2.50
C GLU A 56 -11.05 7.51 -3.69
N ALA A 57 -12.30 7.99 -3.66
CA ALA A 57 -12.83 8.91 -4.66
C ALA A 57 -11.92 10.15 -4.80
N GLY A 58 -11.54 10.47 -6.03
CA GLY A 58 -10.66 11.60 -6.31
C GLY A 58 -9.17 11.36 -6.05
N ALA A 59 -8.75 10.18 -5.57
CA ALA A 59 -7.35 9.89 -5.27
C ALA A 59 -6.42 10.04 -6.49
N GLY A 60 -6.92 9.72 -7.68
CA GLY A 60 -6.15 9.80 -8.93
C GLY A 60 -6.34 11.09 -9.72
N GLU A 61 -7.22 12.02 -9.32
CA GLU A 61 -7.58 13.18 -10.14
C GLU A 61 -6.38 14.06 -10.47
N ARG A 62 -5.51 14.31 -9.49
CA ARG A 62 -4.28 15.10 -9.65
C ARG A 62 -3.20 14.38 -10.47
N ALA A 63 -3.35 13.07 -10.63
CA ALA A 63 -2.51 12.22 -11.49
C ALA A 63 -3.16 11.95 -12.85
N GLU A 64 -4.22 12.70 -13.22
CA GLU A 64 -4.98 12.56 -14.47
C GLU A 64 -5.71 11.20 -14.64
N PHE A 65 -6.02 10.53 -13.52
CA PHE A 65 -6.86 9.32 -13.51
C PHE A 65 -8.22 9.62 -12.88
N SER A 66 -9.28 9.55 -13.69
CA SER A 66 -10.64 9.72 -13.18
C SER A 66 -11.12 8.49 -12.38
N ASP A 67 -12.04 8.71 -11.44
CA ASP A 67 -12.73 7.62 -10.74
C ASP A 67 -13.39 6.62 -11.70
N GLN A 68 -13.89 7.09 -12.85
CA GLN A 68 -14.49 6.20 -13.85
C GLN A 68 -13.45 5.23 -14.42
N ALA A 69 -12.22 5.69 -14.66
CA ALA A 69 -11.14 4.81 -15.14
C ALA A 69 -10.80 3.72 -14.11
N TYR A 70 -10.91 4.01 -12.81
CA TYR A 70 -10.76 3.02 -11.74
C TYR A 70 -11.94 2.03 -11.71
N ARG A 71 -13.19 2.52 -11.83
CA ARG A 71 -14.37 1.63 -11.94
C ARG A 71 -14.28 0.71 -13.16
N ASP A 72 -13.87 1.24 -14.31
CA ASP A 72 -13.64 0.47 -15.54
C ASP A 72 -12.46 -0.52 -15.42
N ALA A 73 -11.56 -0.28 -14.46
CA ALA A 73 -10.50 -1.22 -14.11
C ALA A 73 -10.98 -2.37 -13.21
N GLY A 74 -12.24 -2.32 -12.73
CA GLY A 74 -12.87 -3.37 -11.93
C GLY A 74 -12.67 -3.21 -10.42
N CYS A 75 -12.17 -2.06 -9.94
CA CYS A 75 -11.98 -1.81 -8.50
C CYS A 75 -13.13 -1.01 -7.90
N GLN A 76 -13.25 -1.07 -6.57
CA GLN A 76 -14.26 -0.32 -5.84
C GLN A 76 -13.72 1.07 -5.53
N VAL A 77 -14.46 2.10 -5.95
CA VAL A 77 -14.17 3.49 -5.57
C VAL A 77 -15.01 3.82 -4.32
N VAL A 78 -14.34 4.17 -3.22
CA VAL A 78 -14.92 4.43 -1.89
C VAL A 78 -14.94 5.94 -1.65
N ALA A 79 -16.07 6.51 -1.22
CA ALA A 79 -16.19 7.95 -1.02
C ALA A 79 -15.54 8.45 0.28
N ASN A 80 -15.31 7.56 1.25
CA ASN A 80 -14.85 7.91 2.58
C ASN A 80 -13.45 7.32 2.84
N ALA A 81 -12.47 8.19 3.07
CA ALA A 81 -11.11 7.79 3.44
C ALA A 81 -11.11 6.89 4.68
N PHE A 82 -11.89 7.23 5.72
CA PHE A 82 -11.97 6.43 6.95
C PHE A 82 -12.41 4.99 6.66
N GLU A 83 -13.44 4.80 5.84
CA GLU A 83 -13.92 3.47 5.44
C GLU A 83 -12.83 2.68 4.71
N LEU A 84 -12.11 3.32 3.78
CA LEU A 84 -10.99 2.69 3.07
C LEU A 84 -9.90 2.21 4.05
N TRP A 85 -9.49 3.07 4.99
CA TRP A 85 -8.47 2.72 5.99
C TRP A 85 -8.91 1.58 6.91
N GLN A 86 -10.20 1.48 7.25
CA GLN A 86 -10.74 0.39 8.09
C GLN A 86 -10.94 -0.92 7.32
N GLU A 87 -11.25 -0.87 6.02
CA GLU A 87 -11.51 -2.08 5.23
C GLU A 87 -10.26 -2.69 4.58
N ALA A 88 -9.19 -1.91 4.41
CA ALA A 88 -7.97 -2.34 3.76
C ALA A 88 -7.10 -3.22 4.67
N ASP A 89 -6.65 -4.38 4.18
CA ASP A 89 -5.61 -5.16 4.85
C ASP A 89 -4.21 -4.59 4.56
N ILE A 90 -4.04 -4.01 3.37
CA ILE A 90 -2.79 -3.42 2.88
C ILE A 90 -3.12 -2.02 2.38
N VAL A 91 -2.40 -1.00 2.87
CA VAL A 91 -2.53 0.38 2.40
C VAL A 91 -1.31 0.76 1.58
N LEU A 92 -1.55 1.28 0.36
CA LEU A 92 -0.51 1.81 -0.51
C LEU A 92 -0.63 3.34 -0.55
N LYS A 93 0.44 4.02 -0.14
CA LYS A 93 0.59 5.47 -0.23
C LYS A 93 1.89 5.84 -0.92
N VAL A 94 1.97 7.07 -1.38
CA VAL A 94 3.20 7.69 -1.88
C VAL A 94 3.93 8.30 -0.70
N GLU A 95 3.41 9.36 -0.11
CA GLU A 95 4.03 10.05 1.02
C GLU A 95 3.80 9.30 2.35
N PRO A 96 4.58 9.60 3.40
CA PRO A 96 4.30 9.07 4.73
C PRO A 96 2.89 9.45 5.20
N PRO A 97 2.27 8.68 6.11
CA PRO A 97 1.06 9.10 6.81
C PRO A 97 1.24 10.51 7.40
N ALA A 98 0.27 11.38 7.16
CA ALA A 98 0.31 12.77 7.58
C ALA A 98 -1.01 13.21 8.24
N HIS A 99 -1.08 14.49 8.62
CA HIS A 99 -2.32 15.05 9.14
C HIS A 99 -3.38 15.16 8.05
N HIS A 100 -4.51 14.48 8.23
CA HIS A 100 -5.62 14.46 7.30
C HIS A 100 -6.55 15.64 7.56
N HIS A 101 -6.45 16.69 6.74
CA HIS A 101 -7.21 17.93 6.94
C HIS A 101 -8.74 17.75 6.92
N GLU A 102 -9.27 16.88 6.04
CA GLU A 102 -10.73 16.68 5.94
C GLU A 102 -11.32 15.87 7.12
N LEU A 103 -10.54 14.94 7.69
CA LEU A 103 -10.94 14.12 8.85
C LEU A 103 -10.49 14.72 10.19
N ASN A 104 -9.63 15.75 10.15
CA ASN A 104 -9.04 16.43 11.31
C ASN A 104 -8.37 15.47 12.30
N CYS A 105 -7.60 14.50 11.79
CA CYS A 105 -6.84 13.53 12.58
C CYS A 105 -5.52 13.20 11.87
N ASP A 106 -4.59 12.54 12.57
CA ASP A 106 -3.41 11.96 11.91
C ASP A 106 -3.79 10.65 11.19
N GLU A 107 -3.28 10.39 9.98
CA GLU A 107 -3.53 9.13 9.27
C GLU A 107 -3.01 7.90 10.05
N THR A 108 -2.00 8.07 10.91
CA THR A 108 -1.55 7.03 11.85
C THR A 108 -2.62 6.67 12.89
N GLU A 109 -3.62 7.53 13.12
CA GLU A 109 -4.77 7.19 13.96
C GLU A 109 -5.73 6.24 13.24
N LEU A 110 -5.77 6.29 11.90
CA LEU A 110 -6.67 5.50 11.05
C LEU A 110 -6.19 4.05 10.86
N VAL A 111 -4.88 3.80 10.95
CA VAL A 111 -4.34 2.44 10.85
C VAL A 111 -4.78 1.55 12.01
N HIS A 112 -5.00 0.28 11.71
CA HIS A 112 -5.41 -0.75 12.67
C HIS A 112 -4.38 -1.88 12.79
N SER A 113 -4.47 -2.66 13.87
CA SER A 113 -3.54 -3.76 14.12
C SER A 113 -3.61 -4.82 13.03
N GLY A 114 -2.44 -5.36 12.66
CA GLY A 114 -2.28 -6.36 11.61
C GLY A 114 -2.35 -5.83 10.17
N GLN A 115 -2.52 -4.51 9.99
CA GLN A 115 -2.50 -3.88 8.68
C GLN A 115 -1.05 -3.78 8.16
N THR A 116 -0.89 -3.83 6.84
CA THR A 116 0.40 -3.54 6.18
C THR A 116 0.34 -2.18 5.53
N LEU A 117 1.33 -1.32 5.80
CA LEU A 117 1.49 -0.01 5.16
C LEU A 117 2.71 -0.02 4.26
N ILE A 118 2.54 0.38 2.99
CA ILE A 118 3.64 0.53 2.03
C ILE A 118 3.65 1.97 1.51
N SER A 119 4.74 2.68 1.77
CA SER A 119 4.94 4.08 1.36
C SER A 119 6.40 4.49 1.48
N PHE A 120 6.72 5.72 1.08
CA PHE A 120 7.95 6.38 1.55
C PHE A 120 7.76 6.75 3.01
N LEU A 121 8.62 6.27 3.90
CA LEU A 121 8.51 6.51 5.33
C LEU A 121 9.67 7.33 5.89
N TRP A 122 10.79 7.36 5.16
CA TRP A 122 12.04 7.99 5.58
C TRP A 122 12.39 7.67 7.05
N PRO A 123 12.58 6.39 7.43
CA PRO A 123 12.69 5.94 8.82
C PRO A 123 13.71 6.71 9.68
N ALA A 124 14.82 7.14 9.07
CA ALA A 124 15.85 7.90 9.77
C ALA A 124 15.43 9.34 10.14
N GLN A 125 14.44 9.90 9.44
CA GLN A 125 13.95 11.27 9.65
C GLN A 125 12.69 11.31 10.53
N HIS A 126 11.93 10.21 10.61
CA HIS A 126 10.67 10.13 11.35
C HIS A 126 10.66 8.98 12.37
N PRO A 127 11.49 9.02 13.42
CA PRO A 127 11.49 7.99 14.46
C PRO A 127 10.13 7.88 15.16
N ASP A 128 9.47 9.01 15.45
CA ASP A 128 8.18 9.06 16.13
C ASP A 128 7.08 8.34 15.34
N LEU A 129 7.08 8.47 14.00
CA LEU A 129 6.15 7.76 13.12
C LEU A 129 6.34 6.24 13.24
N LEU A 130 7.59 5.77 13.29
CA LEU A 130 7.87 4.34 13.45
C LEU A 130 7.38 3.82 14.79
N GLU A 131 7.55 4.60 15.86
CA GLU A 131 7.06 4.25 17.19
C GLU A 131 5.53 4.14 17.21
N GLN A 132 4.82 5.08 16.58
CA GLN A 132 3.37 5.04 16.45
C GLN A 132 2.88 3.81 15.67
N LEU A 133 3.50 3.51 14.52
CA LEU A 133 3.17 2.34 13.70
C LEU A 133 3.47 1.03 14.46
N ALA A 134 4.59 0.97 15.17
CA ALA A 134 4.98 -0.18 15.98
C ALA A 134 4.02 -0.41 17.15
N ALA A 135 3.62 0.66 17.86
CA ALA A 135 2.66 0.59 18.97
C ALA A 135 1.30 0.03 18.50
N LYS A 136 0.93 0.28 17.24
CA LYS A 136 -0.28 -0.24 16.61
C LYS A 136 -0.13 -1.61 15.96
N GLN A 137 1.06 -2.23 16.02
CA GLN A 137 1.36 -3.53 15.40
C GLN A 137 1.12 -3.53 13.87
N VAL A 138 1.46 -2.43 13.21
CA VAL A 138 1.39 -2.29 11.75
C VAL A 138 2.69 -2.84 11.15
N THR A 139 2.57 -3.60 10.07
CA THR A 139 3.73 -4.00 9.26
C THR A 139 4.04 -2.89 8.25
N ALA A 140 5.09 -2.13 8.50
CA ALA A 140 5.47 -1.01 7.63
C ALA A 140 6.61 -1.39 6.66
N LEU A 141 6.40 -1.18 5.37
CA LEU A 141 7.41 -1.39 4.32
C LEU A 141 7.83 -0.03 3.73
N ALA A 142 9.01 0.44 4.13
CA ALA A 142 9.58 1.70 3.66
C ALA A 142 10.22 1.56 2.27
N MET A 143 9.64 2.19 1.25
CA MET A 143 10.12 2.12 -0.13
C MET A 143 11.46 2.83 -0.34
N ASP A 144 11.78 3.84 0.47
CA ASP A 144 13.09 4.52 0.51
C ASP A 144 14.21 3.64 1.07
N SER A 145 13.87 2.58 1.80
CA SER A 145 14.82 1.67 2.44
C SER A 145 15.06 0.39 1.64
N VAL A 146 14.55 0.30 0.40
CA VAL A 146 14.80 -0.83 -0.50
C VAL A 146 16.31 -0.90 -0.82
N PRO A 147 16.98 -2.05 -0.59
CA PRO A 147 18.41 -2.18 -0.83
C PRO A 147 18.72 -2.05 -2.32
N ARG A 148 19.76 -1.26 -2.65
CA ARG A 148 20.21 -1.04 -4.03
C ARG A 148 21.08 -2.20 -4.53
N ILE A 149 20.42 -3.32 -4.84
CA ILE A 149 21.02 -4.55 -5.37
C ILE A 149 20.26 -5.02 -6.61
N SER A 150 20.92 -5.77 -7.50
CA SER A 150 20.36 -6.13 -8.82
C SER A 150 18.99 -6.81 -8.77
N ARG A 151 18.73 -7.66 -7.76
CA ARG A 151 17.42 -8.33 -7.59
C ARG A 151 16.29 -7.36 -7.23
N ALA A 152 16.60 -6.25 -6.59
CA ALA A 152 15.64 -5.29 -6.06
C ALA A 152 15.48 -4.04 -6.95
N GLN A 153 16.22 -3.95 -8.05
CA GLN A 153 16.20 -2.78 -8.94
C GLN A 153 14.79 -2.45 -9.47
N LYS A 154 13.95 -3.47 -9.72
CA LYS A 154 12.55 -3.26 -10.14
C LYS A 154 11.64 -2.68 -9.05
N MET A 155 12.09 -2.71 -7.79
CA MET A 155 11.40 -2.18 -6.62
C MET A 155 11.98 -0.82 -6.18
N ASP A 156 13.03 -0.32 -6.84
CA ASP A 156 13.66 0.95 -6.51
C ASP A 156 12.81 2.12 -7.03
N ALA A 157 11.93 2.59 -6.15
CA ALA A 157 11.05 3.71 -6.43
C ALA A 157 11.80 5.05 -6.49
N LEU A 158 12.89 5.23 -5.73
CA LEU A 158 13.71 6.45 -5.76
C LEU A 158 14.38 6.64 -7.12
N SER A 159 14.96 5.59 -7.68
CA SER A 159 15.57 5.64 -9.02
C SER A 159 14.54 5.94 -10.11
N SER A 160 13.31 5.44 -9.96
CA SER A 160 12.22 5.73 -10.90
C SER A 160 11.78 7.19 -10.85
N MET A 161 11.71 7.78 -9.65
CA MET A 161 11.35 9.19 -9.44
C MET A 161 12.42 10.17 -9.91
N ALA A 162 13.70 9.81 -9.73
CA ALA A 162 14.82 10.66 -10.16
C ALA A 162 14.93 10.80 -11.69
N ASN A 163 14.26 9.92 -12.44
CA ASN A 163 14.31 9.89 -13.91
C ASN A 163 13.13 10.62 -14.57
N VAL A 164 12.20 11.18 -13.79
CA VAL A 164 11.02 11.94 -14.24
C VAL A 164 11.28 13.43 -14.06
#